data_AF-A0A2S8Z767-F1
#
_entry.id   AF-A0A2S8Z767-F1
#
_cell.length_a   1.000
_cell.length_b   1.000
_cell.length_c   1.000
_cell.angle_alpha   90.00
_cell.angle_beta   90.00
_cell.angle_gamma   90.00
#
_symmetry.space_group_name_H-M   'P 1'
#
loop_
_entity.id
_entity.type
_entity.pdbx_description
1 polymer ?
#
loop_
_entity_poly.entity_id
_entity_poly.type
_entity_poly.pdbx_seq_one_letter_code
_entity_poly.pdbx_strand_id
1 'polypeptide(L)'
;MLTREGRPSLADGISLGLIATGAVSVAIGAIVAVVSAASEVFGPTPTVPMPVHDVELTALDDVSGVSAATVDSALVTVPAMPSGARWMLFLEVALPALATVALCAGVWWLGVSLIRSRPFRASLGWMFALAAILMIAGSLLGQFAGGVGRAMIVQDLAAADPQVEDVLWTLLVRFDLAPVGWAFALALVAALFEVGRRLQRDTEGLV
;
A
#
# COMPACT_ATOMS: atom_id res chain seq x y z
N MET A 1 15.08 49.15 5.22
CA MET A 1 15.14 48.03 6.18
C MET A 1 15.15 46.73 5.38
N LEU A 2 16.31 46.08 5.28
CA LEU A 2 16.47 44.83 4.53
C LEU A 2 15.91 43.69 5.39
N THR A 3 14.78 43.14 4.99
CA THR A 3 14.22 41.90 5.54
C THR A 3 15.21 40.77 5.32
N ARG A 4 15.77 40.24 6.41
CA ARG A 4 16.56 38.99 6.40
C ARG A 4 15.69 37.89 5.78
N GLU A 5 16.05 37.47 4.56
CA GLU A 5 15.41 36.35 3.88
C GLU A 5 15.55 35.06 4.72
N GLY A 6 14.41 34.37 4.86
CA GLY A 6 14.16 33.33 5.84
C GLY A 6 14.96 32.08 5.61
N ARG A 7 15.95 31.84 6.47
CA ARG A 7 16.48 30.48 6.68
C ARG A 7 15.47 29.73 7.56
N PRO A 8 15.11 28.48 7.22
CA PRO A 8 14.24 27.67 8.07
C PRO A 8 14.81 27.64 9.49
N SER A 9 13.93 27.71 10.49
CA SER A 9 14.34 27.58 11.89
C SER A 9 15.06 26.24 12.08
N LEU A 10 15.98 26.15 13.04
CA LEU A 10 16.62 24.87 13.39
C LEU A 10 15.56 23.81 13.72
N ALA A 11 14.43 24.21 14.31
CA ALA A 11 13.29 23.34 14.57
C ALA A 11 12.67 22.79 13.27
N ASP A 12 12.48 23.64 12.25
CA ASP A 12 11.94 23.23 10.95
C ASP A 12 12.88 22.26 10.23
N GLY A 13 14.18 22.52 10.30
CA GLY A 13 15.21 21.64 9.76
C GLY A 13 15.20 20.26 10.41
N ILE A 14 15.05 20.21 11.74
CA ILE A 14 14.95 18.95 12.50
C ILE A 14 13.66 18.20 12.14
N SER A 15 12.51 18.88 12.09
CA SER A 15 11.25 18.23 11.74
C SER A 15 11.26 17.67 10.32
N LEU A 16 11.82 18.42 9.36
CA LEU A 16 11.96 17.96 7.97
C LEU A 16 12.93 16.79 7.85
N GLY A 17 14.03 16.82 8.61
CA GLY A 17 14.98 15.72 8.70
C GLY A 17 14.30 14.44 9.23
N LEU A 18 13.52 14.56 10.30
CA LEU A 18 12.82 13.43 10.91
C LEU A 18 11.78 12.82 9.95
N ILE A 19 11.00 13.65 9.25
CA ILE A 19 10.04 13.18 8.23
C ILE A 19 10.76 12.47 7.08
N ALA A 20 11.86 13.04 6.59
CA ALA A 20 12.63 12.46 5.50
C ALA A 20 13.26 11.11 5.89
N THR A 21 13.81 11.00 7.10
CA THR A 21 14.36 9.73 7.62
C THR A 21 13.25 8.70 7.82
N GLY A 22 12.10 9.11 8.39
CA GLY A 22 10.94 8.25 8.56
C GLY A 22 10.44 7.67 7.23
N ALA A 23 10.34 8.50 6.19
CA ALA A 23 9.98 8.06 4.84
C ALA A 23 10.95 7.01 4.28
N VAL A 24 12.26 7.20 4.47
CA VAL A 24 13.27 6.21 4.04
C VAL A 24 13.14 4.91 4.81
N SER A 25 12.92 4.96 6.13
CA SER A 25 12.71 3.75 6.95
C SER A 25 11.48 2.97 6.50
N VAL A 26 10.37 3.64 6.20
CA VAL A 26 9.15 3.01 5.67
C VAL A 26 9.40 2.39 4.29
N ALA A 27 10.12 3.08 3.40
CA ALA A 27 10.48 2.54 2.09
C ALA A 27 11.32 1.25 2.20
N ILE A 28 12.29 1.22 3.11
CA ILE A 28 13.09 0.02 3.38
C ILE A 28 12.20 -1.12 3.89
N GLY A 29 11.30 -0.83 4.84
CA GLY A 29 10.34 -1.80 5.35
C GLY A 29 9.46 -2.39 4.23
N ALA A 30 8.98 -1.55 3.32
CA ALA A 30 8.19 -1.99 2.16
C ALA A 30 9.00 -2.91 1.23
N ILE A 31 10.27 -2.60 0.96
CA ILE A 31 11.15 -3.46 0.15
C ILE A 31 11.37 -4.81 0.83
N VAL A 32 11.64 -4.82 2.14
CA VAL A 32 11.81 -6.05 2.92
C VAL A 32 10.53 -6.90 2.85
N ALA A 33 9.35 -6.29 3.01
CA ALA A 33 8.08 -7.00 2.90
C ALA A 33 7.89 -7.68 1.53
N VAL A 34 8.28 -7.03 0.43
CA VAL A 34 8.24 -7.64 -0.92
C VAL A 34 9.19 -8.82 -1.04
N VAL A 35 10.40 -8.70 -0.50
CA VAL A 35 11.39 -9.80 -0.53
C VAL A 35 10.90 -10.98 0.32
N SER A 36 10.35 -10.73 1.50
CA SER A 36 9.74 -11.75 2.36
C SER A 36 8.58 -12.44 1.64
N ALA A 37 7.66 -11.67 1.04
CA ALA A 37 6.54 -12.23 0.28
C ALA A 37 7.01 -13.07 -0.92
N ALA A 38 8.06 -12.65 -1.62
CA ALA A 38 8.67 -13.46 -2.68
C ALA A 38 9.18 -14.80 -2.13
N SER A 39 9.85 -14.79 -0.98
CA SER A 39 10.37 -16.03 -0.37
C SER A 39 9.26 -16.98 0.09
N GLU A 40 8.13 -16.44 0.56
CA GLU A 40 6.97 -17.23 0.98
C GLU A 40 6.23 -17.84 -0.21
N VAL A 41 5.99 -17.05 -1.27
CA VAL A 41 5.20 -17.48 -2.43
C VAL A 41 5.99 -18.38 -3.38
N PHE A 42 7.30 -18.16 -3.52
CA PHE A 42 8.18 -18.97 -4.38
C PHE A 42 8.97 -20.04 -3.60
N GLY A 43 8.74 -20.16 -2.30
CA GLY A 43 9.33 -21.19 -1.46
C GLY A 43 8.85 -22.61 -1.77
N PRO A 44 9.46 -23.63 -1.13
CA PRO A 44 9.11 -25.03 -1.33
C PRO A 44 7.72 -25.40 -0.78
N THR A 45 7.22 -24.64 0.20
CA THR A 45 5.93 -24.87 0.86
C THR A 45 5.16 -23.55 0.98
N PRO A 46 4.59 -23.04 -0.12
CA PRO A 46 3.94 -21.75 -0.11
C PRO A 46 2.67 -21.80 0.75
N THR A 47 2.57 -20.84 1.67
CA THR A 47 1.43 -20.69 2.56
C THR A 47 0.69 -19.42 2.19
N VAL A 48 -0.63 -19.51 2.03
CA VAL A 48 -1.47 -18.39 1.59
C VAL A 48 -2.55 -18.13 2.63
N PRO A 49 -2.71 -16.87 3.08
CA PRO A 49 -3.87 -16.49 3.86
C PRO A 49 -5.11 -16.46 2.96
N MET A 50 -6.06 -17.33 3.28
CA MET A 50 -7.41 -17.36 2.72
C MET A 50 -8.33 -16.67 3.73
N PRO A 51 -8.93 -15.51 3.42
CA PRO A 51 -9.84 -14.86 4.34
C PRO A 51 -11.07 -15.75 4.51
N VAL A 52 -11.49 -16.02 5.74
CA VAL A 52 -12.64 -16.87 6.04
C VAL A 52 -13.77 -15.96 6.51
N HIS A 53 -14.98 -16.18 6.01
CA HIS A 53 -16.15 -15.39 6.39
C HIS A 53 -17.17 -16.35 7.00
N ASP A 54 -17.76 -15.93 8.12
CA ASP A 54 -18.90 -16.60 8.75
C ASP A 54 -18.68 -18.09 9.09
N VAL A 55 -17.45 -18.46 9.46
CA VAL A 55 -17.15 -19.80 10.01
C VAL A 55 -17.12 -19.73 11.52
N GLU A 56 -18.12 -20.36 12.14
CA GLU A 56 -18.22 -20.55 13.58
C GLU A 56 -17.17 -21.55 14.08
N LEU A 57 -16.47 -21.17 15.15
CA LEU A 57 -15.50 -22.02 15.83
C LEU A 57 -16.24 -22.95 16.82
N THR A 58 -16.79 -24.04 16.28
CA THR A 58 -17.53 -25.04 17.07
C THR A 58 -16.71 -25.68 18.20
N ALA A 59 -15.39 -25.61 18.14
CA ALA A 59 -14.50 -26.08 19.19
C ALA A 59 -14.56 -25.24 20.50
N LEU A 60 -15.15 -24.05 20.46
CA LEU A 60 -15.22 -23.11 21.59
C LEU A 60 -16.65 -22.90 22.13
N ASP A 61 -17.65 -23.57 21.56
CA ASP A 61 -19.07 -23.39 21.91
C ASP A 61 -19.37 -23.73 23.38
N ASP A 62 -18.63 -24.70 23.96
CA ASP A 62 -18.83 -25.16 25.34
C ASP A 62 -17.89 -24.50 26.37
N VAL A 63 -17.11 -23.49 25.97
CA VAL A 63 -16.17 -22.81 26.87
C VAL A 63 -16.89 -21.74 27.67
N SER A 64 -17.02 -21.95 28.97
CA SER A 64 -17.66 -21.00 29.88
C SER A 64 -17.00 -19.61 29.80
N GLY A 65 -17.77 -18.59 29.38
CA GLY A 65 -17.30 -17.20 29.25
C GLY A 65 -17.05 -16.73 27.82
N VAL A 66 -17.14 -17.62 26.82
CA VAL A 66 -17.10 -17.27 25.40
C VAL A 66 -18.53 -17.11 24.88
N SER A 67 -18.87 -15.94 24.34
CA SER A 67 -20.21 -15.68 23.78
C SER A 67 -20.30 -15.88 22.27
N ALA A 68 -19.17 -15.75 21.56
CA ALA A 68 -19.03 -15.99 20.12
C ALA A 68 -17.54 -16.11 19.77
N ALA A 69 -17.20 -16.95 18.80
CA ALA A 69 -15.85 -17.09 18.25
C ALA A 69 -15.91 -17.24 16.72
N THR A 70 -15.24 -16.35 16.00
CA THR A 70 -15.22 -16.32 14.53
C THR A 70 -13.79 -16.39 14.01
N VAL A 71 -13.60 -16.99 12.83
CA VAL A 71 -12.30 -17.05 12.14
C VAL A 71 -12.28 -16.03 11.01
N ASP A 72 -11.33 -15.10 11.05
CA ASP A 72 -11.15 -14.09 9.99
C ASP A 72 -10.28 -14.58 8.82
N SER A 73 -9.35 -15.50 9.08
CA SER A 73 -8.48 -16.04 8.03
C SER A 73 -7.93 -17.42 8.39
N ALA A 74 -7.73 -18.24 7.37
CA ALA A 74 -7.08 -19.54 7.43
C ALA A 74 -5.78 -19.51 6.63
N LEU A 75 -4.71 -20.06 7.21
CA LEU A 75 -3.46 -20.26 6.49
C LEU A 75 -3.50 -21.61 5.78
N VAL A 76 -3.52 -21.58 4.45
CA VAL A 76 -3.57 -22.78 3.62
C VAL A 76 -2.20 -23.00 2.97
N THR A 77 -1.55 -24.11 3.29
CA THR A 77 -0.30 -24.53 2.65
C THR A 77 -0.62 -25.42 1.45
N VAL A 78 -0.25 -24.99 0.26
CA VAL A 78 -0.52 -25.71 -0.99
C VAL A 78 0.82 -26.14 -1.61
N PRO A 79 1.25 -27.41 -1.45
CA PRO A 79 2.57 -27.86 -1.93
C PRO A 79 2.76 -27.69 -3.44
N ALA A 80 1.68 -27.90 -4.21
CA ALA A 80 1.68 -27.84 -5.67
C ALA A 80 0.90 -26.63 -6.19
N MET A 81 1.22 -25.42 -5.73
CA MET A 81 0.52 -24.22 -6.19
C MET A 81 0.81 -23.91 -7.68
N PRO A 82 -0.23 -23.64 -8.50
CA PRO A 82 -0.07 -23.21 -9.89
C PRO A 82 0.83 -21.98 -10.04
N SER A 83 1.69 -21.97 -11.05
CA SER A 83 2.64 -20.86 -11.29
C SER A 83 1.96 -19.52 -11.55
N GLY A 84 0.79 -19.53 -12.19
CA GLY A 84 -0.04 -18.34 -12.41
C GLY A 84 -0.53 -17.73 -11.09
N ALA A 85 -1.01 -18.57 -10.17
CA ALA A 85 -1.46 -18.13 -8.85
C ALA A 85 -0.33 -17.50 -8.03
N ARG A 86 0.89 -18.08 -8.10
CA ARG A 86 2.08 -17.51 -7.43
C ARG A 86 2.37 -16.08 -7.87
N TRP A 87 2.37 -15.82 -9.18
CA TRP A 87 2.61 -14.46 -9.68
C TRP A 87 1.52 -13.49 -9.27
N MET A 88 0.26 -13.92 -9.31
CA MET A 88 -0.88 -13.10 -8.91
C MET A 88 -0.85 -12.73 -7.43
N LEU A 89 -0.53 -13.68 -6.55
CA LEU A 89 -0.35 -13.44 -5.12
C LEU A 89 0.89 -12.59 -4.81
N PHE A 90 1.97 -12.76 -5.57
CA PHE A 90 3.14 -11.89 -5.41
C PHE A 90 2.81 -10.44 -5.79
N LEU A 91 2.06 -10.23 -6.88
CA LEU A 91 1.63 -8.90 -7.33
C LEU A 91 0.73 -8.21 -6.32
N GLU A 92 -0.08 -8.96 -5.56
CA GLU A 92 -0.91 -8.44 -4.48
C GLU A 92 -0.10 -7.66 -3.44
N VAL A 93 1.09 -8.15 -3.08
CA VAL A 93 1.96 -7.50 -2.11
C VAL A 93 2.92 -6.51 -2.78
N ALA A 94 3.43 -6.86 -3.97
CA ALA A 94 4.44 -6.06 -4.65
C ALA A 94 3.89 -4.71 -5.13
N LEU A 95 2.69 -4.66 -5.69
CA LEU A 95 2.13 -3.44 -6.26
C LEU A 95 1.87 -2.34 -5.21
N PRO A 96 1.20 -2.61 -4.07
CA PRO A 96 1.04 -1.62 -3.01
C PRO A 96 2.37 -1.20 -2.37
N ALA A 97 3.31 -2.13 -2.22
CA ALA A 97 4.64 -1.82 -1.68
C ALA A 97 5.43 -0.88 -2.60
N LEU A 98 5.41 -1.12 -3.92
CA LEU A 98 6.04 -0.22 -4.90
C LEU A 98 5.42 1.18 -4.87
N ALA A 99 4.08 1.28 -4.74
CA ALA A 99 3.41 2.56 -4.58
C ALA A 99 3.85 3.28 -3.29
N THR A 100 3.99 2.53 -2.19
CA THR A 100 4.49 3.05 -0.90
C THR A 100 5.90 3.59 -1.03
N VAL A 101 6.79 2.87 -1.74
CA VAL A 101 8.17 3.32 -2.01
C VAL A 101 8.17 4.60 -2.85
N ALA A 102 7.34 4.68 -3.90
CA ALA A 102 7.22 5.88 -4.73
C ALA A 102 6.75 7.10 -3.91
N LEU A 103 5.77 6.91 -3.02
CA LEU A 103 5.31 7.94 -2.09
C LEU A 103 6.43 8.39 -1.15
N CYS A 104 7.13 7.44 -0.52
CA CYS A 104 8.24 7.73 0.38
C CYS A 104 9.36 8.50 -0.32
N ALA A 105 9.68 8.15 -1.57
CA ALA A 105 10.65 8.88 -2.39
C ALA A 105 10.20 10.33 -2.65
N GLY A 106 8.90 10.55 -2.90
CA GLY A 106 8.32 11.90 -3.04
C GLY A 106 8.41 12.73 -1.77
N VAL A 107 8.07 12.15 -0.63
CA VAL A 107 8.15 12.81 0.69
C VAL A 107 9.60 13.13 1.06
N TRP A 108 10.52 12.18 0.86
CA TRP A 108 11.94 12.39 1.08
C TRP A 108 12.49 13.52 0.20
N TRP A 109 12.13 13.51 -1.09
CA TRP A 109 12.54 14.55 -2.03
C TRP A 109 11.99 15.92 -1.65
N LEU A 110 10.74 16.00 -1.19
CA LEU A 110 10.15 17.23 -0.65
C LEU A 110 10.93 17.73 0.56
N GLY A 111 11.21 16.85 1.54
CA GLY A 111 12.01 17.19 2.72
C GLY A 111 13.38 17.77 2.34
N VAL A 112 14.10 17.10 1.43
CA VAL A 112 15.40 17.58 0.93
C VAL A 112 15.28 18.90 0.18
N SER A 113 14.23 19.08 -0.64
CA SER A 113 14.01 20.30 -1.41
C SER A 113 13.71 21.50 -0.50
N LEU A 114 12.95 21.28 0.59
CA LEU A 114 12.65 22.30 1.60
C LEU A 114 13.91 22.70 2.38
N ILE A 115 14.74 21.74 2.79
CA ILE A 115 16.03 22.02 3.45
C ILE A 115 16.96 22.85 2.55
N ARG A 116 16.90 22.63 1.23
CA ARG A 116 17.68 23.39 0.24
C ARG A 116 17.05 24.71 -0.18
N SER A 117 16.02 25.19 0.53
CA SER A 117 15.29 26.44 0.23
C SER A 117 14.70 26.50 -1.18
N ARG A 118 14.29 25.37 -1.75
CA ARG A 118 13.61 25.28 -3.06
C ARG A 118 12.21 24.66 -2.94
N PRO A 119 11.26 25.31 -2.25
CA PRO A 119 9.96 24.73 -1.90
C PRO A 119 9.02 24.44 -3.07
N PHE A 120 9.08 25.22 -4.18
CA PHE A 120 8.05 25.19 -5.24
C PHE A 120 8.57 24.77 -6.61
N ARG A 121 9.32 23.66 -6.69
CA ARG A 121 9.66 23.11 -8.01
C ARG A 121 8.43 22.51 -8.66
N ALA A 122 8.19 22.82 -9.94
CA ALA A 122 7.11 22.23 -10.73
C ALA A 122 7.13 20.69 -10.73
N SER A 123 8.31 20.09 -10.53
CA SER A 123 8.48 18.64 -10.42
C SER A 123 7.79 18.03 -9.20
N LEU A 124 7.63 18.76 -8.08
CA LEU A 124 7.08 18.21 -6.83
C LEU A 124 5.59 17.92 -6.92
N GLY A 125 4.80 18.82 -7.53
CA GLY A 125 3.37 18.59 -7.75
C GLY A 125 3.11 17.35 -8.61
N TRP A 126 3.89 17.18 -9.69
CA TRP A 126 3.83 15.99 -10.54
C TRP A 126 4.23 14.71 -9.82
N MET A 127 5.23 14.75 -8.93
CA MET A 127 5.64 13.58 -8.14
C MET A 127 4.52 13.11 -7.22
N PHE A 128 3.83 14.03 -6.51
CA PHE A 128 2.72 13.66 -5.64
C PHE A 128 1.48 13.19 -6.41
N ALA A 129 1.19 13.79 -7.57
CA ALA A 129 0.13 13.33 -8.45
C ALA A 129 0.42 11.91 -8.97
N LEU A 130 1.65 11.64 -9.42
CA LEU A 130 2.07 10.32 -9.86
C LEU A 130 2.03 9.31 -8.72
N ALA A 131 2.48 9.68 -7.52
CA ALA A 131 2.41 8.82 -6.33
C ALA A 131 0.96 8.48 -5.96
N ALA A 132 0.03 9.44 -6.04
CA ALA A 132 -1.39 9.20 -5.81
C ALA A 132 -1.96 8.21 -6.84
N ILE A 133 -1.65 8.40 -8.13
CA ILE A 133 -2.08 7.48 -9.20
C ILE A 133 -1.51 6.08 -8.98
N LEU A 134 -0.21 5.97 -8.66
CA LEU A 134 0.45 4.70 -8.37
C LEU A 134 -0.15 4.02 -7.13
N MET A 135 -0.56 4.78 -6.11
CA MET A 135 -1.20 4.23 -4.92
C MET A 135 -2.58 3.67 -5.22
N ILE A 136 -3.40 4.38 -6.00
CA ILE A 136 -4.71 3.87 -6.45
C ILE A 136 -4.51 2.63 -7.31
N ALA A 137 -3.69 2.74 -8.36
CA ALA A 137 -3.47 1.65 -9.29
C ALA A 137 -2.83 0.44 -8.58
N GLY A 138 -1.81 0.65 -7.77
CA GLY A 138 -1.09 -0.41 -7.07
C GLY A 138 -1.94 -1.13 -6.03
N SER A 139 -2.74 -0.39 -5.26
CA SER A 139 -3.65 -1.00 -4.29
C SER A 139 -4.80 -1.75 -4.94
N LEU A 140 -5.44 -1.18 -5.97
CA LEU A 140 -6.59 -1.78 -6.61
C LEU A 140 -6.20 -2.98 -7.48
N LEU A 141 -5.14 -2.84 -8.29
CA LEU A 141 -4.61 -3.94 -9.10
C LEU A 141 -3.98 -5.02 -8.23
N GLY A 142 -3.33 -4.66 -7.11
CA GLY A 142 -2.80 -5.62 -6.15
C GLY A 142 -3.91 -6.48 -5.54
N GLN A 143 -4.96 -5.85 -5.00
CA GLN A 143 -6.11 -6.57 -4.45
C GLN A 143 -6.82 -7.44 -5.49
N PHE A 144 -6.98 -6.93 -6.72
CA PHE A 144 -7.55 -7.69 -7.82
C PHE A 144 -6.68 -8.90 -8.20
N ALA A 145 -5.36 -8.72 -8.32
CA ALA A 145 -4.43 -9.81 -8.58
C ALA A 145 -4.50 -10.87 -7.47
N GLY A 146 -4.56 -10.43 -6.21
CA GLY A 146 -4.75 -11.32 -5.06
C GLY A 146 -6.04 -12.15 -5.14
N GLY A 147 -7.16 -11.52 -5.49
CA GLY A 147 -8.44 -12.21 -5.69
C GLY A 147 -8.36 -13.25 -6.81
N VAL A 148 -7.76 -12.89 -7.95
CA VAL A 148 -7.56 -13.82 -9.09
C VAL A 148 -6.62 -14.96 -8.71
N GLY A 149 -5.53 -14.69 -7.98
CA GLY A 149 -4.59 -15.70 -7.51
C GLY A 149 -5.24 -16.73 -6.58
N ARG A 150 -6.07 -16.25 -5.64
CA ARG A 150 -6.88 -17.14 -4.78
C ARG A 150 -7.91 -17.92 -5.59
N ALA A 151 -8.62 -17.27 -6.54
CA ALA A 151 -9.57 -17.93 -7.44
C ALA A 151 -8.94 -19.11 -8.21
N MET A 152 -7.72 -18.91 -8.72
CA MET A 152 -6.96 -19.95 -9.42
C MET A 152 -6.64 -21.14 -8.50
N ILE A 153 -6.29 -20.89 -7.24
CA ILE A 153 -6.03 -21.95 -6.26
C ILE A 153 -7.33 -22.72 -5.94
N VAL A 154 -8.44 -22.01 -5.75
CA VAL A 154 -9.74 -22.63 -5.51
C VAL A 154 -10.15 -23.51 -6.69
N GLN A 155 -10.00 -23.03 -7.92
CA GLN A 155 -10.33 -23.79 -9.12
C GLN A 155 -9.48 -25.06 -9.26
N ASP A 156 -8.18 -24.99 -8.94
CA ASP A 156 -7.27 -26.14 -8.97
C ASP A 156 -7.64 -27.18 -7.90
N LEU A 157 -8.00 -26.73 -6.69
CA LEU A 157 -8.47 -27.61 -5.62
C LEU A 157 -9.85 -28.21 -5.90
N ALA A 158 -10.77 -27.43 -6.49
CA ALA A 158 -12.11 -27.88 -6.87
C ALA A 158 -12.07 -28.97 -7.95
N ALA A 159 -11.05 -28.95 -8.83
CA ALA A 159 -10.83 -30.03 -9.79
C ALA A 159 -10.48 -31.37 -9.12
N ALA A 160 -9.94 -31.35 -7.90
CA ALA A 160 -9.66 -32.53 -7.09
C ALA A 160 -10.83 -32.93 -6.19
N ASP A 161 -11.55 -31.95 -5.61
CA ASP A 161 -12.75 -32.17 -4.78
C ASP A 161 -13.81 -31.07 -5.02
N PRO A 162 -14.96 -31.39 -5.66
CA PRO A 162 -16.01 -30.43 -5.96
C PRO A 162 -16.64 -29.74 -4.74
N GLN A 163 -16.56 -30.34 -3.53
CA GLN A 163 -17.14 -29.74 -2.32
C GLN A 163 -16.40 -28.49 -1.85
N VAL A 164 -15.19 -28.24 -2.37
CA VAL A 164 -14.33 -27.10 -2.01
C VAL A 164 -14.76 -25.81 -2.72
N GLU A 165 -15.44 -25.89 -3.86
CA GLU A 165 -15.82 -24.73 -4.68
C GLU A 165 -16.85 -23.84 -3.97
N ASP A 166 -17.91 -24.43 -3.39
CA ASP A 166 -19.00 -23.69 -2.74
C ASP A 166 -18.55 -22.94 -1.48
N VAL A 167 -17.57 -23.47 -0.75
CA VAL A 167 -17.06 -22.87 0.50
C VAL A 167 -16.05 -21.76 0.22
N LEU A 168 -15.15 -21.96 -0.75
CA LEU A 168 -14.07 -21.02 -1.00
C LEU A 168 -14.46 -19.87 -1.95
N TRP A 169 -15.56 -19.97 -2.71
CA TRP A 169 -16.02 -18.88 -3.57
C TRP A 169 -16.46 -17.63 -2.81
N THR A 170 -17.05 -17.82 -1.63
CA THR A 170 -17.42 -16.74 -0.69
C THR A 170 -16.20 -16.04 -0.09
N LEU A 171 -15.00 -16.62 -0.23
CA LEU A 171 -13.75 -16.17 0.39
C LEU A 171 -12.85 -15.35 -0.54
N LEU A 172 -13.31 -15.02 -1.74
CA LEU A 172 -12.38 -14.63 -2.81
C LEU A 172 -11.89 -13.19 -2.75
N VAL A 173 -12.68 -12.24 -2.23
CA VAL A 173 -12.31 -10.82 -2.32
C VAL A 173 -12.72 -10.02 -1.09
N ARG A 174 -11.71 -9.54 -0.36
CA ARG A 174 -11.86 -8.46 0.62
C ARG A 174 -11.25 -7.19 0.04
N PHE A 175 -12.06 -6.16 -0.14
CA PHE A 175 -11.57 -4.86 -0.58
C PHE A 175 -11.27 -3.97 0.64
N ASP A 176 -10.01 -3.59 0.79
CA ASP A 176 -9.60 -2.48 1.63
C ASP A 176 -9.49 -1.20 0.77
N LEU A 177 -10.36 -0.24 1.08
CA LEU A 177 -10.42 1.07 0.41
C LEU A 177 -9.60 2.14 1.14
N ALA A 178 -8.97 1.82 2.27
CA ALA A 178 -8.13 2.78 3.00
C ALA A 178 -7.02 3.38 2.11
N PRO A 179 -6.28 2.62 1.28
CA PRO A 179 -5.26 3.17 0.38
C PRO A 179 -5.80 4.20 -0.62
N VAL A 180 -7.04 4.01 -1.08
CA VAL A 180 -7.72 4.91 -2.01
C VAL A 180 -8.01 6.25 -1.32
N GLY A 181 -8.46 6.22 -0.06
CA GLY A 181 -8.65 7.42 0.75
C GLY A 181 -7.36 8.24 0.91
N TRP A 182 -6.24 7.57 1.20
CA TRP A 182 -4.93 8.22 1.29
C TRP A 182 -4.47 8.81 -0.05
N ALA A 183 -4.74 8.13 -1.16
CA ALA A 183 -4.39 8.65 -2.48
C ALA A 183 -5.17 9.94 -2.83
N PHE A 184 -6.44 10.04 -2.45
CA PHE A 184 -7.19 11.30 -2.60
C PHE A 184 -6.60 12.44 -1.76
N ALA A 185 -6.16 12.15 -0.53
CA ALA A 185 -5.45 13.15 0.28
C ALA A 185 -4.16 13.63 -0.42
N LEU A 186 -3.40 12.73 -1.04
CA LEU A 186 -2.19 13.09 -1.81
C LEU A 186 -2.52 13.89 -3.07
N ALA A 187 -3.60 13.54 -3.78
CA ALA A 187 -4.06 14.29 -4.94
C ALA A 187 -4.46 15.73 -4.54
N LEU A 188 -5.09 15.91 -3.38
CA LEU A 188 -5.40 17.22 -2.83
C LEU A 188 -4.13 18.02 -2.50
N VAL A 189 -3.11 17.38 -1.92
CA VAL A 189 -1.80 18.02 -1.67
C VAL A 189 -1.13 18.44 -2.98
N ALA A 190 -1.18 17.59 -4.02
CA ALA A 190 -0.66 17.95 -5.34
C ALA A 190 -1.40 19.17 -5.95
N ALA A 191 -2.73 19.21 -5.82
CA ALA A 191 -3.53 20.34 -6.26
C ALA A 191 -3.19 21.64 -5.50
N LEU A 192 -2.94 21.55 -4.19
CA LEU A 192 -2.49 22.69 -3.38
C LEU A 192 -1.17 23.27 -3.91
N PHE A 193 -0.20 22.42 -4.26
CA PHE A 193 1.05 22.86 -4.87
C PHE A 193 0.82 23.56 -6.22
N GLU A 194 -0.10 23.06 -7.04
CA GLU A 194 -0.43 23.70 -8.33
C GLU A 194 -1.03 25.10 -8.14
N VAL A 195 -2.00 25.21 -7.23
CA VAL A 195 -2.65 26.50 -6.90
C VAL A 195 -1.62 27.48 -6.34
N GLY A 196 -0.76 27.04 -5.42
CA GLY A 196 0.32 27.87 -4.87
C GLY A 196 1.27 28.40 -5.95
N ARG A 197 1.66 27.56 -6.92
CA ARG A 197 2.51 27.97 -8.05
C ARG A 197 1.80 28.92 -9.01
N ARG A 198 0.47 28.81 -9.16
CA ARG A 198 -0.31 29.75 -9.96
C ARG A 198 -0.32 31.12 -9.30
N LEU A 199 -0.58 31.20 -8.00
CA LEU A 199 -0.55 32.45 -7.25
C LEU A 199 0.82 33.13 -7.28
N GLN A 200 1.92 32.37 -7.20
CA GLN A 200 3.28 32.90 -7.33
C GLN A 200 3.52 33.55 -8.70
N ARG A 201 3.10 32.90 -9.78
CA ARG A 201 3.22 33.45 -11.14
C ARG A 201 2.38 34.71 -11.32
N ASP A 202 1.18 34.76 -10.74
CA ASP A 202 0.31 35.93 -10.80
C ASP A 202 0.92 37.13 -10.05
N THR A 203 1.69 36.89 -8.97
CA THR A 203 2.42 37.95 -8.25
C THR A 203 3.70 38.40 -8.94
N GLU A 204 4.38 37.54 -9.68
CA GLU A 204 5.56 37.91 -10.47
C GLU A 204 5.21 38.88 -11.62
N GLY A 205 3.95 38.89 -12.08
CA GLY A 205 3.47 39.82 -13.11
C GLY A 205 3.03 41.20 -12.60
N LEU A 206 3.07 41.45 -11.29
CA LEU A 206 2.60 42.69 -10.66
C LEU A 206 3.75 43.61 -10.17
N VAL A 207 5.01 43.21 -10.33
CA VAL A 207 6.21 43.97 -9.92
C VAL A 207 7.02 44.40 -11.13
#